data_AF-A0A484HJ00-F1
#
_entry.id   AF-A0A484HJ00-F1
#
_cell.length_a   1.000
_cell.length_b   1.000
_cell.length_c   1.000
_cell.angle_alpha   90.00
_cell.angle_beta   90.00
_cell.angle_gamma   90.00
#
_symmetry.space_group_name_H-M   'P 1'
#
loop_
_entity.id
_entity.type
_entity.pdbx_description
1 polymer ?
#
loop_
_entity_poly.entity_id
_entity_poly.type
_entity_poly.pdbx_seq_one_letter_code
_entity_poly.pdbx_strand_id
1 'polypeptide(L)'
;MRLKSASSVRRPFDALFQLCLIAALCLALAGCGLNATRKNSVYAFGQAASTLGSAVSRELPAMRENVIEMKKLRLAIENRKIPNLKTRAAYEKKINIDSGLDPENISRHIGAMNLLTSYGNFLSAFARDAADEELRKNIHSLNEIKGLGRVAHAGGKLFIDWKKKKTIQKIVPMVSPLIQRLCDELEKNFDINRPGMALNVDIVQDRLYSEALDGLKRDSQTAADRLIQVRGFVMAGDSKKRLEQVSRKILDAAAALRKADREMVEMATGKKVSLDDIRFFADQTRDMVSALRAFGK
;
A
#
# COMPACT_ATOMS: atom_id res chain seq x y z
N MET A 1 -67.49 -40.21 40.93
CA MET A 1 -66.15 -40.17 40.29
C MET A 1 -65.93 -38.77 39.70
N ARG A 2 -65.25 -37.86 40.41
CA ARG A 2 -64.82 -36.55 39.88
C ARG A 2 -63.48 -36.21 40.54
N LEU A 3 -62.39 -36.39 39.79
CA LEU A 3 -61.04 -35.99 40.19
C LEU A 3 -60.90 -34.47 39.95
N LYS A 4 -60.60 -33.72 41.01
CA LYS A 4 -60.25 -32.29 40.93
C LYS A 4 -58.79 -32.16 40.49
N SER A 5 -58.60 -31.47 39.36
CA SER A 5 -57.31 -31.04 38.83
C SER A 5 -56.70 -29.94 39.71
N ALA A 6 -55.46 -30.15 40.15
CA ALA A 6 -54.66 -29.16 40.89
C ALA A 6 -53.94 -28.24 39.89
N SER A 7 -54.33 -26.97 39.89
CA SER A 7 -53.68 -25.91 39.10
C SER A 7 -52.30 -25.57 39.68
N SER A 8 -51.27 -25.86 38.89
CA SER A 8 -49.87 -25.49 39.08
C SER A 8 -49.70 -23.96 39.15
N VAL A 9 -49.44 -23.43 40.34
CA VAL A 9 -48.99 -22.04 40.55
C VAL A 9 -47.52 -21.96 40.15
N ARG A 10 -47.24 -21.53 38.91
CA ARG A 10 -45.88 -21.20 38.46
C ARG A 10 -45.40 -19.92 39.14
N ARG A 11 -44.25 -19.98 39.80
CA ARG A 11 -43.71 -18.90 40.64
C ARG A 11 -43.11 -17.78 39.76
N PRO A 12 -43.43 -16.49 40.02
CA PRO A 12 -42.91 -15.36 39.25
C PRO A 12 -41.38 -15.16 39.41
N PHE A 13 -40.76 -15.84 40.37
CA PHE A 13 -39.32 -15.78 40.62
C PHE A 13 -38.48 -16.45 39.52
N ASP A 14 -39.01 -17.49 38.87
CA ASP A 14 -38.27 -18.24 37.85
C ASP A 14 -38.14 -17.43 36.55
N ALA A 15 -39.11 -16.57 36.25
CA ALA A 15 -39.10 -15.70 35.07
C ALA A 15 -38.07 -14.57 35.20
N LEU A 16 -37.92 -13.99 36.40
CA LEU A 16 -36.95 -12.91 36.65
C LEU A 16 -35.51 -13.44 36.59
N PHE A 17 -35.28 -14.64 37.14
CA PHE A 17 -33.97 -15.29 37.11
C PHE A 17 -33.56 -15.68 35.68
N GLN A 18 -34.51 -16.19 34.86
CA GLN A 18 -34.25 -16.46 33.44
C GLN A 18 -33.93 -15.20 32.63
N LEU A 19 -34.62 -14.08 32.87
CA LEU A 19 -34.33 -12.80 32.22
C LEU A 19 -32.94 -12.26 32.58
N CYS A 20 -32.54 -12.34 33.84
CA CYS A 20 -31.20 -11.95 34.28
C CYS A 20 -30.10 -12.85 33.70
N LEU A 21 -30.35 -14.15 33.61
CA LEU A 21 -29.39 -15.11 33.04
C LEU A 21 -29.21 -14.90 31.53
N ILE A 22 -30.30 -14.63 30.80
CA ILE A 22 -30.25 -14.31 29.36
C ILE A 22 -29.55 -12.97 29.14
N ALA A 23 -29.83 -11.94 29.95
CA ALA A 23 -29.14 -10.65 29.85
C ALA A 23 -27.64 -10.76 30.16
N ALA A 24 -27.26 -11.53 31.18
CA ALA A 24 -25.87 -11.80 31.52
C ALA A 24 -25.15 -12.63 30.43
N LEU A 25 -25.84 -13.60 29.82
CA LEU A 25 -25.31 -14.40 28.71
C LEU A 25 -25.17 -13.56 27.43
N CYS A 26 -26.11 -12.66 27.14
CA CYS A 26 -26.04 -11.70 26.02
C CYS A 26 -24.90 -10.69 26.22
N LEU A 27 -24.68 -10.20 27.45
CA LEU A 27 -23.55 -9.32 27.79
C LEU A 27 -22.20 -10.07 27.72
N ALA A 28 -22.16 -11.35 28.11
CA ALA A 28 -20.97 -12.19 27.99
C ALA A 28 -20.65 -12.56 26.53
N LEU A 29 -21.66 -12.78 25.70
CA LEU A 29 -21.51 -13.05 24.25
C LEU A 29 -21.13 -11.79 23.45
N ALA A 30 -21.53 -10.60 23.90
CA ALA A 30 -21.06 -9.32 23.33
C ALA A 30 -19.58 -9.03 23.64
N GLY A 31 -18.99 -9.71 24.63
CA GLY A 31 -17.63 -9.47 25.12
C GLY A 31 -16.50 -10.28 24.46
N CYS A 32 -16.80 -11.27 23.60
CA CYS A 32 -15.79 -12.24 23.15
C CYS A 32 -15.45 -12.24 21.64
N GLY A 33 -16.12 -11.41 20.83
CA GLY A 33 -15.80 -11.20 19.41
C GLY A 33 -15.10 -9.85 19.15
N LEU A 34 -14.33 -9.73 18.07
CA LEU A 34 -14.00 -8.41 17.52
C LEU A 34 -15.33 -7.69 17.28
N ASN A 35 -15.61 -6.56 17.94
CA ASN A 35 -16.86 -5.83 17.69
C ASN A 35 -16.95 -5.48 16.19
N ALA A 36 -18.18 -5.33 15.65
CA ALA A 36 -18.39 -5.08 14.23
C ALA A 36 -17.59 -3.87 13.71
N THR A 37 -17.43 -2.84 14.54
CA THR A 37 -16.68 -1.61 14.23
C THR A 37 -15.17 -1.86 14.05
N ARG A 38 -14.57 -2.68 14.91
CA ARG A 38 -13.16 -3.10 14.83
C ARG A 38 -12.96 -4.00 13.62
N LYS A 39 -13.88 -4.94 13.36
CA LYS A 39 -13.85 -5.80 12.17
C LYS A 39 -13.88 -4.98 10.88
N ASN A 40 -14.78 -4.01 10.80
CA ASN A 40 -14.85 -3.07 9.67
C ASN A 40 -13.57 -2.23 9.53
N SER A 41 -12.90 -1.88 10.63
CA SER A 41 -11.66 -1.10 10.58
C SER A 41 -10.46 -1.94 10.15
N VAL A 42 -10.34 -3.20 10.62
CA VAL A 42 -9.36 -4.17 10.09
C VAL A 42 -9.56 -4.36 8.59
N TYR A 43 -10.83 -4.48 8.16
CA TYR A 43 -11.17 -4.59 6.74
C TYR A 43 -10.76 -3.34 5.95
N ALA A 44 -11.11 -2.15 6.43
CA ALA A 44 -10.79 -0.87 5.77
C ALA A 44 -9.27 -0.66 5.67
N PHE A 45 -8.54 -0.90 6.76
CA PHE A 45 -7.08 -0.88 6.76
C PHE A 45 -6.52 -1.87 5.74
N GLY A 46 -7.01 -3.11 5.74
CA GLY A 46 -6.56 -4.15 4.82
C GLY A 46 -6.75 -3.78 3.35
N GLN A 47 -7.91 -3.23 3.01
CA GLN A 47 -8.20 -2.75 1.65
C GLN A 47 -7.29 -1.59 1.24
N ALA A 48 -7.10 -0.62 2.13
CA ALA A 48 -6.25 0.54 1.88
C ALA A 48 -4.78 0.11 1.71
N ALA A 49 -4.25 -0.74 2.59
CA ALA A 49 -2.89 -1.29 2.47
C ALA A 49 -2.69 -2.05 1.16
N SER A 50 -3.67 -2.90 0.79
CA SER A 50 -3.62 -3.66 -0.47
C SER A 50 -3.63 -2.76 -1.70
N THR A 51 -4.49 -1.75 -1.66
CA THR A 51 -4.62 -0.76 -2.73
C THR A 51 -3.36 0.09 -2.87
N LEU A 52 -2.81 0.58 -1.76
CA LEU A 52 -1.55 1.35 -1.73
C LEU A 52 -0.40 0.54 -2.33
N GLY A 53 -0.17 -0.68 -1.83
CA GLY A 53 0.89 -1.56 -2.33
C GLY A 53 0.75 -1.82 -3.84
N SER A 54 -0.45 -2.22 -4.28
CA SER A 54 -0.71 -2.48 -5.71
C SER A 54 -0.54 -1.25 -6.58
N ALA A 55 -0.93 -0.07 -6.10
CA ALA A 55 -0.83 1.18 -6.85
C ALA A 55 0.64 1.61 -7.01
N VAL A 56 1.40 1.63 -5.92
CA VAL A 56 2.82 1.99 -5.95
C VAL A 56 3.64 1.00 -6.77
N SER A 57 3.37 -0.31 -6.65
CA SER A 57 4.03 -1.34 -7.46
C SER A 57 3.87 -1.11 -8.97
N ARG A 58 2.73 -0.55 -9.41
CA ARG A 58 2.49 -0.22 -10.83
C ARG A 58 3.12 1.10 -11.26
N GLU A 59 3.27 2.05 -10.33
CA GLU A 59 3.87 3.35 -10.64
C GLU A 59 5.39 3.24 -10.86
N LEU A 60 6.07 2.38 -10.10
CA LEU A 60 7.54 2.26 -10.19
C LEU A 60 8.06 1.92 -11.62
N PRO A 61 7.51 0.91 -12.33
CA PRO A 61 7.90 0.68 -13.73
C PRO A 61 7.56 1.85 -14.66
N ALA A 62 6.43 2.53 -14.44
CA ALA A 62 6.03 3.68 -15.25
C ALA A 62 6.99 4.86 -15.06
N MET A 63 7.44 5.12 -13.82
CA MET A 63 8.48 6.12 -13.53
C MET A 63 9.78 5.81 -14.27
N ARG A 64 10.21 4.54 -14.27
CA ARG A 64 11.40 4.11 -15.01
C ARG A 64 11.28 4.33 -16.50
N GLU A 65 10.17 3.88 -17.10
CA GLU A 65 9.96 4.04 -18.53
C GLU A 65 9.98 5.52 -18.93
N ASN A 66 9.35 6.38 -18.13
CA ASN A 66 9.40 7.82 -18.34
C ASN A 66 10.82 8.38 -18.27
N VAL A 67 11.64 7.96 -17.29
CA VAL A 67 13.06 8.33 -17.21
C VAL A 67 13.84 7.88 -18.45
N ILE A 68 13.60 6.66 -18.92
CA ILE A 68 14.23 6.10 -20.11
C ILE A 68 13.89 6.95 -21.34
N GLU A 69 12.61 7.24 -21.56
CA GLU A 69 12.14 8.03 -22.69
C GLU A 69 12.66 9.47 -22.64
N MET A 70 12.64 10.11 -21.47
CA MET A 70 13.23 11.45 -21.30
C MET A 70 14.72 11.46 -21.62
N LYS A 71 15.47 10.43 -21.22
CA LYS A 71 16.89 10.32 -21.56
C LYS A 71 17.15 10.06 -23.03
N LYS A 72 16.31 9.25 -23.69
CA LYS A 72 16.39 9.06 -25.15
C LYS A 72 16.20 10.38 -25.89
N LEU A 73 15.16 11.14 -25.53
CA LEU A 73 14.91 12.47 -26.12
C LEU A 73 16.08 13.42 -25.87
N ARG A 74 16.62 13.45 -24.65
CA ARG A 74 17.78 14.28 -24.33
C ARG A 74 18.98 13.94 -25.21
N LEU A 75 19.28 12.65 -25.40
CA LEU A 75 20.38 12.22 -26.27
C LEU A 75 20.17 12.65 -27.72
N ALA A 76 18.92 12.62 -28.20
CA ALA A 76 18.56 13.10 -29.53
C ALA A 76 18.77 14.62 -29.66
N ILE A 77 18.36 15.40 -28.65
CA ILE A 77 18.52 16.86 -28.62
C ILE A 77 20.01 17.26 -28.60
N GLU A 78 20.80 16.61 -27.75
CA GLU A 78 22.23 16.92 -27.63
C GLU A 78 23.04 16.45 -28.85
N ASN A 79 22.43 15.67 -29.77
CA ASN A 79 23.09 15.02 -30.91
C ASN A 79 24.41 14.32 -30.49
N ARG A 80 24.44 13.75 -29.27
CA ARG A 80 25.66 13.18 -28.72
C ARG A 80 26.03 11.93 -29.50
N LYS A 81 27.22 11.94 -30.09
CA LYS A 81 27.84 10.71 -30.61
C LYS A 81 28.02 9.74 -29.47
N ILE A 82 27.28 8.63 -29.53
CA ILE A 82 27.41 7.53 -28.59
C ILE A 82 28.84 6.96 -28.75
N PRO A 83 29.64 6.90 -27.67
CA PRO A 83 31.02 6.43 -27.74
C PRO A 83 31.07 4.98 -28.19
N ASN A 84 32.01 4.59 -29.05
CA ASN A 84 32.14 3.20 -29.50
C ASN A 84 32.74 2.30 -28.40
N LEU A 85 31.88 1.83 -27.50
CA LEU A 85 32.25 0.93 -26.40
C LEU A 85 32.10 -0.53 -26.82
N LYS A 86 32.99 -1.39 -26.31
CA LYS A 86 33.06 -2.81 -26.70
C LYS A 86 32.04 -3.71 -26.01
N THR A 87 31.38 -3.24 -24.95
CA THR A 87 30.47 -4.08 -24.14
C THR A 87 29.19 -3.33 -23.77
N ARG A 88 28.09 -4.07 -23.66
CA ARG A 88 26.79 -3.55 -23.22
C ARG A 88 26.86 -2.91 -21.83
N ALA A 89 27.56 -3.55 -20.88
CA ALA A 89 27.74 -3.02 -19.53
C ALA A 89 28.47 -1.67 -19.51
N ALA A 90 29.42 -1.45 -20.42
CA ALA A 90 30.10 -0.16 -20.54
C ALA A 90 29.15 0.93 -21.05
N TYR A 91 28.25 0.60 -21.98
CA TYR A 91 27.18 1.51 -22.42
C TYR A 91 26.21 1.84 -21.30
N GLU A 92 25.73 0.83 -20.57
CA GLU A 92 24.83 1.02 -19.44
C GLU A 92 25.48 1.90 -18.37
N LYS A 93 26.77 1.71 -18.07
CA LYS A 93 27.51 2.57 -17.12
C LYS A 93 27.69 4.00 -17.63
N LYS A 94 27.98 4.19 -18.92
CA LYS A 94 28.31 5.51 -19.48
C LYS A 94 27.09 6.37 -19.78
N ILE A 95 26.01 5.76 -20.28
CA ILE A 95 24.77 6.45 -20.62
C ILE A 95 23.85 6.50 -19.39
N ASN A 96 23.84 5.43 -18.59
CA ASN A 96 22.99 5.24 -17.41
C ASN A 96 21.55 5.66 -17.70
N ILE A 97 20.83 4.91 -18.54
CA ILE A 97 19.48 5.31 -18.98
C ILE A 97 18.47 5.21 -17.83
N ASP A 98 18.76 4.43 -16.78
CA ASP A 98 17.83 4.18 -15.67
C ASP A 98 17.92 5.21 -14.54
N SER A 99 19.04 5.91 -14.36
CA SER A 99 19.21 6.91 -13.28
C SER A 99 19.01 6.36 -11.86
N GLY A 100 19.39 5.11 -11.61
CA GLY A 100 19.14 4.46 -10.31
C GLY A 100 17.71 3.92 -10.15
N LEU A 101 16.89 3.96 -11.20
CA LEU A 101 15.65 3.20 -11.33
C LEU A 101 15.93 1.91 -12.12
N ASP A 102 17.06 1.24 -11.87
CA ASP A 102 17.39 -0.01 -12.55
C ASP A 102 16.40 -1.13 -12.17
N PRO A 103 16.25 -2.16 -13.02
CA PRO A 103 15.27 -3.22 -12.80
C PRO A 103 15.42 -3.93 -11.45
N GLU A 104 16.64 -4.10 -10.95
CA GLU A 104 16.88 -4.75 -9.66
C GLU A 104 16.38 -3.87 -8.51
N ASN A 105 16.72 -2.58 -8.54
CA ASN A 105 16.25 -1.63 -7.53
C ASN A 105 14.72 -1.54 -7.52
N ILE A 106 14.08 -1.44 -8.68
CA ILE A 106 12.60 -1.42 -8.77
C ILE A 106 11.99 -2.73 -8.27
N SER A 107 12.54 -3.87 -8.69
CA SER A 107 12.04 -5.18 -8.30
C SER A 107 12.03 -5.35 -6.77
N ARG A 108 13.08 -4.84 -6.08
CA ARG A 108 13.15 -4.84 -4.62
C ARG A 108 11.98 -4.07 -3.98
N HIS A 109 11.68 -2.88 -4.48
CA HIS A 109 10.61 -2.03 -3.95
C HIS A 109 9.21 -2.58 -4.30
N ILE A 110 9.03 -3.11 -5.51
CA ILE A 110 7.81 -3.85 -5.88
C ILE A 110 7.61 -5.05 -4.97
N GLY A 111 8.69 -5.79 -4.66
CA GLY A 111 8.66 -6.89 -3.72
C GLY A 111 8.06 -6.46 -2.38
N ALA A 112 8.60 -5.38 -1.79
CA ALA A 112 8.11 -4.84 -0.52
C ALA A 112 6.63 -4.38 -0.58
N MET A 113 6.22 -3.73 -1.67
CA MET A 113 4.82 -3.34 -1.89
C MET A 113 3.88 -4.53 -2.09
N ASN A 114 4.37 -5.62 -2.69
CA ASN A 114 3.60 -6.87 -2.82
C ASN A 114 3.42 -7.56 -1.46
N LEU A 115 4.37 -7.39 -0.52
CA LEU A 115 4.19 -7.86 0.86
C LEU A 115 3.10 -7.07 1.57
N LEU A 116 3.10 -5.73 1.45
CA LEU A 116 2.03 -4.89 1.95
C LEU A 116 0.68 -5.29 1.34
N THR A 117 0.68 -5.60 0.04
CA THR A 117 -0.51 -6.07 -0.68
C THR A 117 -1.06 -7.37 -0.10
N SER A 118 -0.18 -8.35 0.09
CA SER A 118 -0.52 -9.65 0.67
C SER A 118 -1.02 -9.51 2.10
N TYR A 119 -0.40 -8.64 2.90
CA TYR A 119 -0.83 -8.35 4.26
C TYR A 119 -2.22 -7.69 4.30
N GLY A 120 -2.46 -6.70 3.43
CA GLY A 120 -3.76 -6.04 3.32
C GLY A 120 -4.88 -7.00 2.89
N ASN A 121 -4.59 -7.89 1.94
CA ASN A 121 -5.50 -8.95 1.52
C ASN A 121 -5.79 -9.93 2.65
N PHE A 122 -4.75 -10.36 3.38
CA PHE A 122 -4.91 -11.20 4.57
C PHE A 122 -5.85 -10.57 5.59
N LEU A 123 -5.62 -9.30 5.98
CA LEU A 123 -6.47 -8.60 6.94
C LEU A 123 -7.91 -8.43 6.43
N SER A 124 -8.08 -8.14 5.14
CA SER A 124 -9.40 -8.00 4.52
C SER A 124 -10.19 -9.31 4.55
N ALA A 125 -9.56 -10.42 4.13
CA ALA A 125 -10.16 -11.75 4.13
C ALA A 125 -10.48 -12.19 5.57
N PHE A 126 -9.54 -11.94 6.48
CA PHE A 126 -9.68 -12.23 7.91
C PHE A 126 -10.87 -11.49 8.53
N ALA A 127 -11.05 -10.22 8.18
CA ALA A 127 -12.16 -9.41 8.66
C ALA A 127 -13.49 -9.70 7.98
N ARG A 128 -13.57 -10.54 6.93
CA ARG A 128 -14.83 -10.90 6.25
C ARG A 128 -15.32 -12.30 6.53
N ASP A 129 -14.67 -13.03 7.43
CA ASP A 129 -14.89 -14.47 7.62
C ASP A 129 -14.78 -15.24 6.29
N ALA A 130 -13.81 -14.83 5.45
CA ALA A 130 -13.53 -15.50 4.19
C ALA A 130 -13.25 -17.00 4.40
N ALA A 131 -13.51 -17.79 3.37
CA ALA A 131 -13.30 -19.24 3.42
C ALA A 131 -11.85 -19.58 3.80
N ASP A 132 -11.67 -20.66 4.57
CA ASP A 132 -10.36 -21.12 5.08
C ASP A 132 -9.28 -21.21 3.99
N GLU A 133 -9.66 -21.49 2.74
CA GLU A 133 -8.76 -21.60 1.59
C GLU A 133 -8.17 -20.26 1.16
N GLU A 134 -8.97 -19.19 1.17
CA GLU A 134 -8.52 -17.83 0.85
C GLU A 134 -7.55 -17.31 1.92
N LEU A 135 -7.83 -17.61 3.20
CA LEU A 135 -6.94 -17.31 4.31
C LEU A 135 -5.61 -18.06 4.20
N ARG A 136 -5.64 -19.36 3.88
CA ARG A 136 -4.42 -20.18 3.70
C ARG A 136 -3.54 -19.66 2.58
N LYS A 137 -4.13 -19.28 1.44
CA LYS A 137 -3.39 -18.72 0.30
C LYS A 137 -2.63 -17.46 0.71
N ASN A 138 -3.31 -16.52 1.38
CA ASN A 138 -2.69 -15.27 1.82
C ASN A 138 -1.62 -15.49 2.90
N ILE A 139 -1.83 -16.45 3.80
CA ILE A 139 -0.84 -16.83 4.82
C ILE A 139 0.41 -17.45 4.19
N HIS A 140 0.25 -18.29 3.16
CA HIS A 140 1.39 -18.90 2.48
C HIS A 140 2.29 -17.83 1.85
N SER A 141 1.70 -16.84 1.17
CA SER A 141 2.42 -15.68 0.62
C SER A 141 3.15 -14.85 1.70
N LEU A 142 2.64 -14.81 2.93
CA LEU A 142 3.32 -14.15 4.06
C LEU A 142 4.47 -15.00 4.63
N ASN A 143 4.34 -16.32 4.63
CA ASN A 143 5.35 -17.25 5.17
C ASN A 143 6.58 -17.40 4.26
N GLU A 144 6.47 -17.08 2.97
CA GLU A 144 7.61 -17.02 2.04
C GLU A 144 8.57 -15.84 2.37
N ILE A 145 8.16 -14.92 3.24
CA ILE A 145 8.96 -13.78 3.68
C ILE A 145 9.85 -14.20 4.87
N LYS A 146 11.18 -14.20 4.67
CA LYS A 146 12.17 -14.39 5.75
C LYS A 146 11.91 -13.41 6.90
N GLY A 147 11.42 -13.92 8.03
CA GLY A 147 11.19 -13.14 9.26
C GLY A 147 9.78 -13.24 9.84
N LEU A 148 8.79 -13.69 9.06
CA LEU A 148 7.41 -13.84 9.56
C LEU A 148 7.18 -15.12 10.38
N GLY A 149 8.15 -16.06 10.37
CA GLY A 149 8.01 -17.36 11.05
C GLY A 149 6.83 -18.16 10.51
N ARG A 150 6.66 -19.43 10.92
CA ARG A 150 5.48 -20.22 10.51
C ARG A 150 4.21 -19.61 11.13
N VAL A 151 3.60 -18.63 10.46
CA VAL A 151 2.27 -18.16 10.80
C VAL A 151 1.32 -19.23 10.26
N ALA A 152 0.74 -19.99 11.19
CA ALA A 152 -0.39 -20.92 11.00
C ALA A 152 -0.09 -22.33 10.43
N HIS A 153 -0.05 -23.29 11.36
CA HIS A 153 -0.51 -24.67 11.17
C HIS A 153 -1.89 -24.87 11.84
N ALA A 154 -2.84 -23.96 11.60
CA ALA A 154 -4.16 -24.00 12.24
C ALA A 154 -5.28 -23.94 11.20
N GLY A 155 -5.46 -25.06 10.49
CA GLY A 155 -6.58 -25.28 9.59
C GLY A 155 -7.70 -26.04 10.29
N GLY A 156 -8.95 -25.58 10.17
CA GLY A 156 -10.13 -26.35 10.52
C GLY A 156 -11.31 -25.48 10.96
N LYS A 157 -12.37 -25.48 10.12
CA LYS A 157 -13.79 -25.16 10.37
C LYS A 157 -14.09 -24.82 11.84
N LEU A 158 -14.49 -23.56 12.07
CA LEU A 158 -14.58 -22.86 13.37
C LEU A 158 -13.23 -22.31 13.84
N PHE A 159 -12.72 -21.33 13.10
CA PHE A 159 -11.85 -20.32 13.70
C PHE A 159 -12.70 -19.50 14.69
N ILE A 160 -12.91 -20.05 15.89
CA ILE A 160 -13.63 -19.43 17.00
C ILE A 160 -13.08 -18.01 17.18
N ASP A 161 -13.94 -17.02 17.40
CA ASP A 161 -13.56 -15.59 17.47
C ASP A 161 -12.39 -15.32 18.41
N TRP A 162 -12.23 -16.14 19.45
CA TRP A 162 -11.06 -16.12 20.33
C TRP A 162 -9.74 -16.44 19.61
N LYS A 163 -9.70 -17.47 18.76
CA LYS A 163 -8.52 -17.78 17.93
C LYS A 163 -8.27 -16.63 16.95
N LYS A 164 -9.31 -16.03 16.36
CA LYS A 164 -9.18 -14.86 15.49
C LYS A 164 -8.49 -13.70 16.22
N LYS A 165 -9.04 -13.32 17.37
CA LYS A 165 -8.48 -12.27 18.22
C LYS A 165 -7.01 -12.53 18.55
N LYS A 166 -6.67 -13.77 18.95
CA LYS A 166 -5.29 -14.17 19.27
C LYS A 166 -4.35 -14.10 18.07
N THR A 167 -4.83 -14.43 16.88
CA THR A 167 -4.06 -14.31 15.62
C THR A 167 -3.75 -12.85 15.31
N ILE A 168 -4.73 -11.94 15.36
CA ILE A 168 -4.51 -10.50 15.13
C ILE A 168 -3.57 -9.91 16.19
N GLN A 169 -3.76 -10.29 17.46
CA GLN A 169 -2.87 -9.92 18.57
C GLN A 169 -1.41 -10.31 18.36
N LYS A 170 -1.16 -11.37 17.59
CA LYS A 170 0.20 -11.82 17.28
C LYS A 170 0.74 -11.18 15.99
N ILE A 171 -0.05 -11.21 14.92
CA ILE A 171 0.41 -10.82 13.58
C ILE A 171 0.60 -9.31 13.47
N VAL A 172 -0.37 -8.50 13.95
CA VAL A 172 -0.32 -7.04 13.77
C VAL A 172 0.93 -6.43 14.42
N PRO A 173 1.25 -6.70 15.70
CA PRO A 173 2.48 -6.18 16.30
C PRO A 173 3.76 -6.72 15.66
N MET A 174 3.74 -7.96 15.14
CA MET A 174 4.89 -8.57 14.48
C MET A 174 5.19 -7.93 13.11
N VAL A 175 4.14 -7.55 12.36
CA VAL A 175 4.27 -6.93 11.02
C VAL A 175 4.51 -5.41 11.11
N SER A 176 4.04 -4.75 12.16
CA SER A 176 4.16 -3.30 12.32
C SER A 176 5.58 -2.75 12.08
N PRO A 177 6.68 -3.31 12.64
CA PRO A 177 8.03 -2.83 12.34
C PRO A 177 8.39 -2.87 10.85
N LEU A 178 7.85 -3.82 10.09
CA LEU A 178 8.04 -3.90 8.63
C LEU A 178 7.27 -2.80 7.91
N ILE A 179 6.05 -2.49 8.36
CA ILE A 179 5.26 -1.36 7.84
C ILE A 179 5.96 -0.03 8.12
N GLN A 180 6.52 0.16 9.32
CA GLN A 180 7.25 1.38 9.65
C GLN A 180 8.45 1.58 8.72
N ARG A 181 9.28 0.53 8.53
CA ARG A 181 10.40 0.57 7.56
C ARG A 181 9.93 0.81 6.12
N LEU A 182 8.80 0.24 5.73
CA LEU A 182 8.21 0.46 4.41
C LEU A 182 7.84 1.93 4.22
N CYS A 183 7.25 2.57 5.23
CA CYS A 183 6.93 3.99 5.19
C CYS A 183 8.20 4.84 5.10
N ASP A 184 9.27 4.46 5.80
CA ASP A 184 10.57 5.17 5.73
C ASP A 184 11.18 5.06 4.32
N GLU A 185 11.11 3.88 3.68
CA GLU A 185 11.56 3.70 2.29
C GLU A 185 10.67 4.46 1.29
N LEU A 186 9.36 4.51 1.49
CA LEU A 186 8.47 5.36 0.67
C LEU A 186 8.85 6.83 0.81
N GLU A 187 9.08 7.31 2.03
CA GLU A 187 9.52 8.68 2.28
C GLU A 187 10.84 8.99 1.60
N LYS A 188 11.82 8.11 1.75
CA LYS A 188 13.13 8.26 1.10
C LYS A 188 13.02 8.31 -0.42
N ASN A 189 12.20 7.44 -1.03
CA ASN A 189 12.14 7.31 -2.47
C ASN A 189 11.21 8.33 -3.15
N PHE A 190 10.20 8.85 -2.46
CA PHE A 190 9.22 9.77 -3.03
C PHE A 190 9.37 11.23 -2.57
N ASP A 191 10.15 11.53 -1.54
CA ASP A 191 10.52 12.93 -1.23
C ASP A 191 11.54 13.46 -2.25
N ILE A 192 11.13 14.45 -3.03
CA ILE A 192 11.96 15.11 -4.05
C ILE A 192 13.16 15.82 -3.41
N ASN A 193 13.07 16.20 -2.14
CA ASN A 193 14.16 16.91 -1.44
C ASN A 193 15.19 15.97 -0.82
N ARG A 194 15.05 14.64 -1.00
CA ARG A 194 15.95 13.64 -0.43
C ARG A 194 16.56 12.75 -1.52
N PRO A 195 17.77 12.22 -1.29
CA PRO A 195 18.34 11.21 -2.17
C PRO A 195 17.43 9.97 -2.29
N GLY A 196 16.87 9.77 -3.47
CA GLY A 196 15.88 8.72 -3.75
C GLY A 196 15.44 8.72 -5.21
N MET A 197 14.43 7.89 -5.52
CA MET A 197 13.93 7.75 -6.89
C MET A 197 13.32 9.05 -7.42
N ALA A 198 12.50 9.76 -6.64
CA ALA A 198 11.84 10.98 -7.07
C ALA A 198 12.86 12.08 -7.42
N LEU A 199 13.87 12.31 -6.58
CA LEU A 199 14.95 13.26 -6.91
C LEU A 199 15.69 12.84 -8.20
N ASN A 200 15.95 11.55 -8.40
CA ASN A 200 16.60 11.10 -9.63
C ASN A 200 15.74 11.38 -10.88
N VAL A 201 14.42 11.23 -10.78
CA VAL A 201 13.48 11.58 -11.85
C VAL A 201 13.48 13.10 -12.09
N ASP A 202 13.39 13.89 -11.02
CA ASP A 202 13.40 15.36 -11.07
C ASP A 202 14.65 15.92 -11.75
N ILE A 203 15.83 15.40 -11.40
CA ILE A 203 17.11 15.76 -12.06
C ILE A 203 17.07 15.45 -13.57
N VAL A 204 16.44 14.35 -13.98
CA VAL A 204 16.31 14.00 -15.41
C VAL A 204 15.35 14.95 -16.12
N GLN A 205 14.22 15.29 -15.48
CA GLN A 205 13.24 16.24 -16.00
C GLN A 205 13.86 17.61 -16.22
N ASP A 206 14.51 18.17 -15.19
CA ASP A 206 15.11 19.51 -15.24
C ASP A 206 16.21 19.59 -16.30
N ARG A 207 17.00 18.53 -16.45
CA ARG A 207 18.01 18.44 -17.52
C ARG A 207 17.38 18.40 -18.91
N LEU A 208 16.38 17.54 -19.14
CA LEU A 208 15.70 17.49 -20.44
C LEU A 208 15.03 18.83 -20.76
N TYR A 209 14.36 19.44 -19.78
CA TYR A 209 13.71 20.73 -19.92
C TYR A 209 14.72 21.81 -20.35
N SER A 210 15.85 21.89 -19.66
CA SER A 210 16.90 22.88 -19.95
C SER A 210 17.50 22.69 -21.34
N GLU A 211 17.89 21.46 -21.70
CA GLU A 211 18.46 21.16 -23.02
C GLU A 211 17.46 21.41 -24.16
N ALA A 212 16.18 21.07 -23.95
CA ALA A 212 15.13 21.33 -24.93
C ALA A 212 14.92 22.84 -25.12
N LEU A 213 14.83 23.60 -24.03
CA LEU A 213 14.65 25.05 -24.07
C LEU A 213 15.84 25.77 -24.72
N ASP A 214 17.06 25.36 -24.38
CA ASP A 214 18.28 25.92 -24.99
C ASP A 214 18.41 25.53 -26.46
N GLY A 215 17.93 24.34 -26.83
CA GLY A 215 17.72 23.96 -28.22
C GLY A 215 16.81 24.96 -28.94
N LEU A 216 15.60 25.21 -28.41
CA LEU A 216 14.57 26.00 -29.10
C LEU A 216 14.99 27.46 -29.32
N LYS A 217 15.90 27.98 -28.50
CA LYS A 217 16.46 29.34 -28.62
C LYS A 217 17.48 29.50 -29.75
N ARG A 218 17.94 28.42 -30.39
CA ARG A 218 18.97 28.50 -31.44
C ARG A 218 18.35 28.76 -32.81
N ASP A 219 18.82 29.79 -33.50
CA ASP A 219 18.25 30.24 -34.77
C ASP A 219 18.47 29.26 -35.95
N SER A 220 19.51 28.41 -35.89
CA SER A 220 19.98 27.58 -37.00
C SER A 220 19.42 26.15 -37.06
N GLN A 221 18.20 25.92 -36.56
CA GLN A 221 17.65 24.57 -36.43
C GLN A 221 16.66 24.17 -37.50
N THR A 222 16.74 22.90 -37.92
CA THR A 222 15.75 22.30 -38.83
C THR A 222 14.39 22.16 -38.13
N ALA A 223 13.31 22.05 -38.92
CA ALA A 223 11.98 21.80 -38.37
C ALA A 223 11.92 20.49 -37.56
N ALA A 224 12.68 19.47 -37.97
CA ALA A 224 12.77 18.20 -37.27
C ALA A 224 13.43 18.35 -35.89
N ASP A 225 14.52 19.12 -35.79
CA ASP A 225 15.19 19.40 -34.52
C ASP A 225 14.27 20.15 -33.54
N ARG A 226 13.56 21.16 -34.05
CA ARG A 226 12.58 21.92 -33.26
C ARG A 226 11.46 21.00 -32.73
N LEU A 227 10.96 20.07 -33.55
CA LEU A 227 9.92 19.13 -33.12
C LEU A 227 10.40 18.22 -31.99
N ILE A 228 11.63 17.70 -32.07
CA ILE A 228 12.22 16.87 -31.02
C ILE A 228 12.34 17.67 -29.71
N GLN A 229 12.74 18.94 -29.80
CA GLN A 229 12.86 19.80 -28.61
C GLN A 229 11.52 20.19 -28.01
N VAL A 230 10.52 20.56 -28.82
CA VAL A 230 9.16 20.79 -28.32
C VAL A 230 8.65 19.55 -27.60
N ARG A 231 8.87 18.35 -28.17
CA ARG A 231 8.50 17.09 -27.52
C ARG A 231 9.24 16.90 -26.19
N GLY A 232 10.55 17.16 -26.14
CA GLY A 232 11.35 17.10 -24.91
C GLY A 232 10.85 18.07 -23.84
N PHE A 233 10.56 19.31 -24.22
CA PHE A 233 10.04 20.35 -23.35
C PHE A 233 8.69 19.97 -22.74
N VAL A 234 7.73 19.55 -23.58
CA VAL A 234 6.39 19.12 -23.14
C VAL A 234 6.50 17.90 -22.23
N MET A 235 7.28 16.88 -22.64
CA MET A 235 7.45 15.66 -21.84
C MET A 235 8.07 15.96 -20.47
N ALA A 236 9.10 16.78 -20.39
CA ALA A 236 9.71 17.15 -19.12
C ALA A 236 8.72 17.91 -18.21
N GLY A 237 7.96 18.86 -18.77
CA GLY A 237 6.95 19.63 -18.03
C GLY A 237 5.80 18.77 -17.48
N ASP A 238 5.26 17.87 -18.30
CA ASP A 238 4.19 16.97 -17.88
C ASP A 238 4.68 15.93 -16.86
N SER A 239 5.89 15.41 -17.07
CA SER A 239 6.56 14.50 -16.17
C SER A 239 6.79 15.16 -14.79
N LYS A 240 7.21 16.43 -14.74
CA LYS A 240 7.42 17.18 -13.49
C LYS A 240 6.13 17.35 -12.70
N LYS A 241 5.06 17.80 -13.35
CA LYS A 241 3.73 17.92 -12.72
C LYS A 241 3.24 16.59 -12.16
N ARG A 242 3.40 15.50 -12.94
CA ARG A 242 3.05 14.15 -12.49
C ARG A 242 3.87 13.76 -11.26
N LEU A 243 5.19 13.92 -11.31
CA LEU A 243 6.08 13.55 -10.20
C LEU A 243 5.70 14.28 -8.92
N GLU A 244 5.56 15.61 -8.94
CA GLU A 244 5.17 16.40 -7.78
C GLU A 244 3.84 15.94 -7.16
N GLN A 245 2.82 15.73 -8.00
CA GLN A 245 1.50 15.33 -7.54
C GLN A 245 1.48 13.91 -7.00
N VAL A 246 2.09 12.96 -7.72
CA VAL A 246 2.12 11.55 -7.35
C VAL A 246 2.97 11.33 -6.11
N SER A 247 4.17 11.90 -6.05
CA SER A 247 5.05 11.82 -4.89
C SER A 247 4.38 12.34 -3.63
N ARG A 248 3.78 13.54 -3.68
CA ARG A 248 3.05 14.10 -2.54
C ARG A 248 1.95 13.16 -2.05
N LYS A 249 1.14 12.60 -2.96
CA LYS A 249 0.03 11.72 -2.59
C LYS A 249 0.50 10.37 -2.04
N ILE A 250 1.62 9.84 -2.51
CA ILE A 250 2.24 8.64 -1.94
C ILE A 250 2.77 8.93 -0.53
N LEU A 251 3.42 10.08 -0.32
CA LEU A 251 3.91 10.50 0.99
C LEU A 251 2.77 10.69 2.01
N ASP A 252 1.68 11.36 1.60
CA ASP A 252 0.48 11.53 2.42
C ASP A 252 -0.12 10.17 2.83
N ALA A 253 -0.23 9.25 1.88
CA ALA A 253 -0.73 7.90 2.14
C ALA A 253 0.21 7.08 3.05
N ALA A 254 1.53 7.22 2.89
CA ALA A 254 2.53 6.56 3.73
C ALA A 254 2.49 7.09 5.18
N ALA A 255 2.39 8.41 5.36
CA ALA A 255 2.24 9.03 6.67
C ALA A 255 0.94 8.59 7.36
N ALA A 256 -0.16 8.49 6.61
CA ALA A 256 -1.43 7.97 7.12
C ALA A 256 -1.37 6.48 7.44
N LEU A 257 -0.74 5.65 6.59
CA LEU A 257 -0.49 4.23 6.87
C LEU A 257 0.26 4.07 8.20
N ARG A 258 1.30 4.87 8.42
CA ARG A 258 2.10 4.82 9.64
C ARG A 258 1.28 5.05 10.91
N LYS A 259 0.36 6.01 10.87
CA LYS A 259 -0.56 6.30 11.99
C LYS A 259 -1.59 5.18 12.17
N ALA A 260 -2.23 4.75 11.07
CA ALA A 260 -3.21 3.69 11.09
C ALA A 260 -2.63 2.35 11.58
N ASP A 261 -1.37 2.04 11.24
CA ASP A 261 -0.66 0.85 11.72
C ASP A 261 -0.44 0.87 13.24
N ARG A 262 -0.04 2.02 13.80
CA ARG A 262 0.06 2.19 15.26
C ARG A 262 -1.30 1.96 15.93
N GLU A 263 -2.36 2.53 15.35
CA GLU A 263 -3.71 2.35 15.87
C GLU A 263 -4.17 0.88 15.79
N MET A 264 -3.83 0.18 14.70
CA MET A 264 -4.09 -1.25 14.54
C MET A 264 -3.37 -2.08 15.61
N VAL A 265 -2.11 -1.76 15.94
CA VAL A 265 -1.36 -2.41 17.03
C VAL A 265 -2.05 -2.19 18.37
N GLU A 266 -2.45 -0.96 18.68
CA GLU A 266 -3.13 -0.66 19.93
C GLU A 266 -4.50 -1.35 20.04
N MET A 267 -5.28 -1.33 18.96
CA MET A 267 -6.54 -2.07 18.87
C MET A 267 -6.32 -3.58 19.08
N ALA A 268 -5.27 -4.15 18.47
CA ALA A 268 -4.94 -5.56 18.62
C ALA A 268 -4.64 -5.92 20.09
N THR A 269 -3.89 -5.08 20.80
CA THR A 269 -3.59 -5.27 22.23
C THR A 269 -4.78 -5.04 23.17
N GLY A 270 -5.95 -4.70 22.64
CA GLY A 270 -7.20 -4.58 23.41
C GLY A 270 -7.46 -3.18 23.95
N LYS A 271 -6.61 -2.19 23.65
CA LYS A 271 -6.86 -0.80 24.01
C LYS A 271 -8.11 -0.26 23.30
N LYS A 272 -8.79 0.69 23.93
CA LYS A 272 -9.85 1.49 23.30
C LYS A 272 -9.16 2.63 22.56
N VAL A 273 -9.33 2.66 21.24
CA VAL A 273 -8.63 3.58 20.32
C VAL A 273 -9.57 4.10 19.25
N SER A 274 -9.16 5.23 18.65
CA SER A 274 -9.62 5.90 17.40
C SER A 274 -10.92 5.36 16.83
N LEU A 275 -11.25 5.25 15.54
CA LEU A 275 -10.65 4.53 14.42
C LEU A 275 -10.41 5.50 13.26
N ASP A 276 -10.15 6.77 13.59
CA ASP A 276 -10.12 7.87 12.66
C ASP A 276 -8.86 7.84 11.80
N ASP A 277 -7.71 7.40 12.33
CA ASP A 277 -6.49 7.29 11.53
C ASP A 277 -6.61 6.17 10.47
N ILE A 278 -7.31 5.08 10.79
CA ILE A 278 -7.62 4.02 9.81
C ILE A 278 -8.50 4.54 8.66
N ARG A 279 -9.53 5.33 8.99
CA ARG A 279 -10.41 5.94 7.97
C ARG A 279 -9.64 6.95 7.13
N PHE A 280 -8.88 7.83 7.79
CA PHE A 280 -8.04 8.81 7.13
C PHE A 280 -7.04 8.16 6.16
N PHE A 281 -6.42 7.04 6.56
CA PHE A 281 -5.56 6.27 5.67
C PHE A 281 -6.29 5.73 4.44
N ALA A 282 -7.50 5.20 4.60
CA ALA A 282 -8.31 4.73 3.48
C ALA A 282 -8.65 5.87 2.50
N ASP A 283 -8.95 7.06 3.03
CA ASP A 283 -9.24 8.24 2.22
C ASP A 283 -7.99 8.75 1.48
N GLN A 284 -6.84 8.87 2.16
CA GLN A 284 -5.58 9.25 1.49
C GLN A 284 -5.17 8.26 0.39
N THR A 285 -5.41 6.97 0.61
CA THR A 285 -5.15 5.95 -0.42
C THR A 285 -6.06 6.13 -1.63
N ARG A 286 -7.35 6.45 -1.42
CA ARG A 286 -8.29 6.71 -2.51
C ARG A 286 -7.88 7.93 -3.32
N ASP A 287 -7.50 9.00 -2.65
CA ASP A 287 -7.02 10.23 -3.28
C ASP A 287 -5.75 9.99 -4.10
N MET A 288 -4.82 9.20 -3.56
CA MET A 288 -3.59 8.81 -4.26
C MET A 288 -3.89 8.01 -5.53
N VAL A 289 -4.78 7.00 -5.47
CA VAL A 289 -5.18 6.23 -6.65
C VAL A 289 -5.85 7.11 -7.70
N SER A 290 -6.71 8.04 -7.28
CA SER A 290 -7.32 9.01 -8.19
C SER A 290 -6.28 9.88 -8.88
N ALA A 291 -5.28 10.35 -8.14
CA ALA A 291 -4.17 11.13 -8.71
C ALA A 291 -3.36 10.32 -9.73
N LEU A 292 -3.00 9.06 -9.43
CA LEU A 292 -2.29 8.18 -10.36
C LEU A 292 -3.07 7.95 -11.66
N ARG A 293 -4.39 7.78 -11.57
CA ARG A 293 -5.26 7.58 -12.76
C ARG A 293 -5.38 8.83 -13.63
N ALA A 294 -5.27 10.02 -13.06
CA ALA A 294 -5.36 11.27 -13.81
C ALA A 294 -4.24 11.41 -14.85
N PHE A 295 -3.08 10.79 -14.61
CA PHE A 295 -1.92 10.80 -15.51
C PHE A 295 -1.73 9.51 -16.31
N GLY A 296 -2.63 8.53 -16.16
CA GLY A 296 -2.57 7.23 -16.83
C GLY A 296 -3.44 7.11 -18.08
N LYS A 297 -3.97 8.23 -18.59
CA LYS A 297 -4.71 8.32 -19.85
C LYS A 297 -3.80 8.87 -20.94
#